data_AF-M1EKY4-F1
#
_entry.id   AF-M1EKY4-F1
#
_cell.length_a   1.000
_cell.length_b   1.000
_cell.length_c   1.000
_cell.angle_alpha   90.00
_cell.angle_beta   90.00
_cell.angle_gamma   90.00
#
_symmetry.space_group_name_H-M   'P 1'
#
loop_
_entity.id
_entity.type
_entity.pdbx_description
1 polymer ?
#
loop_
_entity_poly.entity_id
_entity_poly.type
_entity_poly.pdbx_seq_one_letter_code
_entity_poly.pdbx_strand_id
1 'polypeptide(L)'
;LATVAGTCVEHAVVPPGGDEPRMHCAVDGEWLVPIGQCLCEAGYEKVEDTCQACSPGFFKSEASESPCLECPVHTVLAPEGATFCECEEGYFRAPQDLLSMPCTRPPSAPHYLTAVGMGAKVELRWTPPQDSGGRDDLTYSVTCEQCW
;
A
#
# COMPACT_ATOMS: atom_id res chain seq x y z
N LEU A 1 31.33 -21.90 -24.34
CA LEU A 1 30.34 -21.21 -23.48
C LEU A 1 29.37 -20.49 -24.40
N ALA A 2 28.12 -20.92 -24.45
CA ALA A 2 27.09 -20.28 -25.26
C ALA A 2 26.17 -19.45 -24.36
N THR A 3 25.90 -18.20 -24.70
CA THR A 3 24.92 -17.37 -24.00
C THR A 3 23.53 -17.65 -24.56
N VAL A 4 22.57 -17.94 -23.69
CA VAL A 4 21.18 -18.26 -24.04
C VAL A 4 20.28 -17.23 -23.39
N ALA A 5 19.44 -16.57 -24.20
CA ALA A 5 18.43 -15.65 -23.70
C ALA A 5 17.27 -16.43 -23.07
N GLY A 6 16.86 -16.01 -21.88
CA GLY A 6 15.64 -16.47 -21.23
C GLY A 6 14.45 -15.61 -21.63
N THR A 7 13.26 -16.15 -21.38
CA THR A 7 12.00 -15.41 -21.50
C THR A 7 11.34 -15.43 -20.12
N CYS A 8 10.77 -14.30 -19.70
CA CYS A 8 9.98 -14.29 -18.47
C CYS A 8 8.80 -15.24 -18.59
N VAL A 9 8.48 -15.93 -17.48
CA VAL A 9 7.26 -16.72 -17.38
C VAL A 9 6.03 -15.82 -17.46
N GLU A 10 4.86 -16.42 -17.64
CA GLU A 10 3.59 -15.68 -17.64
C GLU A 10 3.43 -14.90 -16.33
N HIS A 11 2.92 -13.66 -16.42
CA HIS A 11 2.79 -12.72 -15.29
C HIS A 11 4.11 -12.33 -14.60
N ALA A 12 5.24 -12.48 -15.29
CA ALA A 12 6.52 -11.97 -14.85
C ALA A 12 7.12 -10.96 -15.84
N VAL A 13 7.81 -9.95 -15.30
CA VAL A 13 8.41 -8.87 -16.09
C VAL A 13 9.81 -8.56 -15.58
N VAL A 14 10.70 -8.11 -16.47
CA VAL A 14 12.00 -7.56 -16.06
C VAL A 14 11.76 -6.22 -15.36
N PRO A 15 12.26 -6.02 -14.12
CA PRO A 15 12.03 -4.78 -13.39
C PRO A 15 12.69 -3.58 -14.11
N PRO A 16 12.18 -2.35 -13.89
CA PRO A 16 12.78 -1.15 -14.48
C PRO A 16 14.27 -1.02 -14.10
N GLY A 17 15.14 -0.92 -15.11
CA GLY A 17 16.59 -0.85 -14.91
C GLY A 17 17.25 -2.20 -14.60
N GLY A 18 16.50 -3.30 -14.62
CA GLY A 18 17.03 -4.65 -14.52
C GLY A 18 17.58 -5.19 -15.85
N ASP A 19 18.42 -6.22 -15.75
CA ASP A 19 18.93 -6.96 -16.91
C ASP A 19 17.95 -8.04 -17.37
N GLU A 20 17.85 -8.24 -18.69
CA GLU A 20 17.10 -9.36 -19.27
C GLU A 20 17.71 -10.71 -18.84
N PRO A 21 16.86 -11.72 -18.56
CA PRO A 21 17.31 -13.02 -18.07
C PRO A 21 18.15 -13.74 -19.12
N ARG A 22 19.36 -14.17 -18.74
CA ARG A 22 20.30 -14.90 -19.60
C ARG A 22 21.04 -15.96 -18.79
N MET A 23 21.36 -17.06 -19.45
CA MET A 23 22.15 -18.17 -18.90
C MET A 23 23.32 -18.51 -19.81
N HIS A 24 24.33 -19.19 -19.26
CA HIS A 24 25.48 -19.68 -20.04
C HIS A 24 25.50 -21.21 -20.04
N CYS A 25 25.47 -21.81 -21.24
CA CYS A 25 25.58 -23.25 -21.43
C CYS A 25 27.04 -23.65 -21.66
N ALA A 26 27.54 -24.56 -20.83
CA ALA A 26 28.88 -25.12 -20.87
C ALA A 26 28.99 -26.29 -21.87
N VAL A 27 30.21 -26.74 -22.13
CA VAL A 27 30.49 -27.81 -23.13
C VAL A 27 30.08 -29.20 -22.65
N ASP A 28 29.95 -29.38 -21.33
CA ASP A 28 29.45 -30.57 -20.65
C ASP A 28 27.92 -30.56 -20.51
N GLY A 29 27.24 -29.51 -20.98
CA GLY A 29 25.79 -29.36 -20.93
C GLY A 29 25.26 -28.75 -19.63
N GLU A 30 26.14 -28.33 -18.71
CA GLU A 30 25.71 -27.65 -17.49
C GLU A 30 25.35 -26.18 -17.74
N TRP A 31 24.33 -25.73 -16.99
CA TRP A 31 23.95 -24.33 -16.92
C TRP A 31 24.80 -23.63 -15.85
N LEU A 32 25.43 -22.52 -16.23
CA LEU A 32 26.31 -21.75 -15.36
C LEU A 32 25.60 -20.47 -14.85
N VAL A 33 26.33 -19.35 -14.77
CA VAL A 33 25.92 -18.12 -14.09
C VAL A 33 24.62 -17.53 -14.66
N PRO A 34 23.58 -17.33 -13.82
CA PRO A 34 22.39 -16.56 -14.17
C PRO A 34 22.70 -15.06 -14.18
N ILE A 35 22.22 -14.35 -15.20
CA ILE A 35 22.31 -12.90 -15.33
C ILE A 35 20.91 -12.35 -15.56
N GLY A 36 20.51 -11.33 -14.81
CA GLY A 36 19.17 -10.76 -14.89
C GLY A 36 18.11 -11.66 -14.25
N GLN A 37 16.92 -11.09 -14.04
CA GLN A 37 15.80 -11.81 -13.44
C GLN A 37 14.46 -11.19 -13.85
N CYS A 38 13.42 -12.00 -13.76
CA CYS A 38 12.04 -11.54 -13.89
C CYS A 38 11.37 -11.54 -12.51
N LEU A 39 10.50 -10.57 -12.28
CA LEU A 39 9.70 -10.43 -11.07
C LEU A 39 8.23 -10.63 -11.42
N CYS A 40 7.47 -11.31 -10.56
CA CYS A 40 6.03 -11.40 -10.75
C CYS A 40 5.42 -10.00 -10.69
N GLU A 41 4.55 -9.68 -11.64
CA GLU A 41 3.93 -8.36 -11.78
C GLU A 41 2.94 -8.07 -10.64
N ALA A 42 2.35 -6.87 -10.66
CA ALA A 42 1.33 -6.48 -9.68
C ALA A 42 0.14 -7.47 -9.73
N GLY A 43 -0.36 -7.88 -8.56
CA GLY A 43 -1.41 -8.89 -8.43
C GLY A 43 -0.92 -10.33 -8.50
N TYR A 44 0.38 -10.60 -8.68
CA TYR A 44 0.93 -11.96 -8.76
C TYR A 44 2.13 -12.17 -7.83
N GLU A 45 2.19 -13.33 -7.18
CA GLU A 45 3.31 -13.76 -6.35
C GLU A 45 4.00 -15.00 -6.91
N LYS A 46 5.26 -15.17 -6.54
CA LYS A 46 6.04 -16.34 -6.94
C LYS A 46 5.61 -17.54 -6.09
N VAL A 47 5.08 -18.55 -6.75
CA VAL A 47 4.79 -19.86 -6.15
C VAL A 47 5.60 -20.89 -6.91
N GLU A 48 6.63 -21.44 -6.26
CA GLU A 48 7.64 -22.28 -6.91
C GLU A 48 8.33 -21.55 -8.07
N ASP A 49 8.14 -21.99 -9.31
CA ASP A 49 8.73 -21.41 -10.53
C ASP A 49 7.69 -20.69 -11.41
N THR A 50 6.48 -20.44 -10.89
CA THR A 50 5.43 -19.71 -11.61
C THR A 50 4.96 -18.48 -10.85
N CYS A 51 4.33 -17.55 -11.55
CA CYS A 51 3.64 -16.42 -10.95
C CYS A 51 2.14 -16.73 -10.88
N GLN A 52 1.60 -16.79 -9.66
CA GLN A 52 0.19 -17.07 -9.40
C GLN A 52 -0.50 -15.81 -8.88
N ALA A 53 -1.77 -15.64 -9.24
CA ALA A 53 -2.55 -14.50 -8.81
C ALA A 53 -2.69 -14.51 -7.28
N CYS A 54 -2.70 -13.32 -6.67
CA CYS A 54 -2.94 -13.18 -5.24
C CYS A 54 -4.26 -13.85 -4.86
N SER A 55 -4.27 -14.62 -3.78
CA SER A 55 -5.50 -15.22 -3.26
C SER A 55 -6.51 -14.14 -2.81
N PRO A 56 -7.82 -14.44 -2.80
CA PRO A 56 -8.82 -13.51 -2.28
C PRO A 56 -8.48 -13.01 -0.87
N GLY A 57 -8.60 -11.69 -0.64
CA GLY A 57 -8.17 -11.04 0.59
C GLY A 57 -6.69 -10.65 0.65
N PHE A 58 -5.92 -10.91 -0.41
CA PHE A 58 -4.53 -10.49 -0.56
C PHE A 58 -4.35 -9.59 -1.78
N PHE A 59 -3.30 -8.76 -1.76
CA PHE A 59 -2.98 -7.86 -2.86
C PHE A 59 -1.47 -7.71 -3.06
N LYS A 60 -1.07 -7.23 -4.25
CA LYS A 60 0.31 -6.83 -4.52
C LYS A 60 0.33 -5.65 -5.49
N SER A 61 0.84 -4.51 -5.05
CA SER A 61 0.76 -3.25 -5.81
C SER A 61 1.80 -3.10 -6.90
N GLU A 62 2.94 -3.80 -6.81
CA GLU A 62 4.08 -3.57 -7.70
C GLU A 62 4.78 -4.89 -8.07
N ALA A 63 5.52 -4.86 -9.19
CA ALA A 63 6.38 -5.96 -9.59
C ALA A 63 7.57 -6.06 -8.63
N SER A 64 7.57 -7.11 -7.79
CA SER A 64 8.60 -7.32 -6.78
C SER A 64 8.78 -8.80 -6.46
N GLU A 65 9.84 -9.14 -5.74
CA GLU A 65 10.04 -10.48 -5.17
C GLU A 65 9.14 -10.76 -3.97
N SER A 66 8.45 -9.75 -3.45
CA SER A 66 7.60 -9.90 -2.27
C SER A 66 6.37 -10.75 -2.60
N PRO A 67 5.91 -11.59 -1.65
CA PRO A 67 4.63 -12.28 -1.77
C PRO A 67 3.47 -11.27 -1.72
N CYS A 68 2.27 -11.74 -2.01
CA CYS A 68 1.06 -10.98 -1.81
C CYS A 68 0.86 -10.67 -0.32
N LEU A 69 0.44 -9.45 -0.03
CA LEU A 69 0.18 -8.97 1.32
C LEU A 69 -1.29 -9.12 1.65
N GLU A 70 -1.61 -9.44 2.90
CA GLU A 70 -2.99 -9.45 3.38
C GLU A 70 -3.57 -8.03 3.32
N CYS A 71 -4.85 -7.92 2.94
CA CYS A 71 -5.55 -6.66 2.94
C CYS A 71 -5.62 -6.05 4.35
N PRO A 72 -5.29 -4.76 4.51
CA PRO A 72 -5.31 -4.12 5.81
C PRO A 72 -6.76 -3.89 6.29
N VAL A 73 -6.95 -3.54 7.56
CA VAL A 73 -8.29 -3.33 8.11
C VAL A 73 -9.05 -2.18 7.43
N HIS A 74 -10.38 -2.22 7.51
CA HIS A 74 -11.31 -1.27 6.88
C HIS A 74 -11.27 -1.28 5.34
N THR A 75 -10.96 -2.45 4.78
CA THR A 75 -11.06 -2.71 3.34
C THR A 75 -12.07 -3.81 3.07
N VAL A 76 -12.70 -3.75 1.90
CA VAL A 76 -13.54 -4.86 1.42
C VAL A 76 -12.67 -6.07 1.04
N LEU A 77 -13.27 -7.25 1.00
CA LEU A 77 -12.58 -8.47 0.57
C LEU A 77 -12.10 -8.32 -0.87
N ALA A 78 -10.78 -8.31 -1.06
CA ALA A 78 -10.20 -8.19 -2.39
C ALA A 78 -10.42 -9.45 -3.24
N PRO A 79 -10.68 -9.30 -4.55
CA PRO A 79 -10.77 -10.44 -5.46
C PRO A 79 -9.39 -11.09 -5.72
N GLU A 80 -9.39 -12.22 -6.41
CA GLU A 80 -8.16 -12.86 -6.88
C GLU A 80 -7.37 -11.91 -7.81
N GLY A 81 -6.05 -11.87 -7.65
CA GLY A 81 -5.17 -11.03 -8.48
C GLY A 81 -5.25 -9.53 -8.18
N ALA A 82 -5.71 -9.13 -6.99
CA ALA A 82 -5.86 -7.73 -6.65
C ALA A 82 -4.50 -7.00 -6.56
N THR A 83 -4.45 -5.78 -7.10
CA THR A 83 -3.29 -4.89 -6.99
C THR A 83 -3.41 -3.91 -5.82
N PHE A 84 -4.62 -3.73 -5.29
CA PHE A 84 -4.93 -2.97 -4.09
C PHE A 84 -6.23 -3.47 -3.46
N CYS A 85 -6.45 -3.15 -2.18
CA CYS A 85 -7.70 -3.45 -1.49
C CYS A 85 -8.56 -2.18 -1.41
N GLU A 86 -9.77 -2.24 -1.95
CA GLU A 86 -10.73 -1.14 -1.93
C GLU A 86 -11.21 -0.85 -0.50
N CYS A 87 -11.42 0.42 -0.16
CA CYS A 87 -11.85 0.80 1.18
C CYS A 87 -13.33 0.47 1.41
N GLU A 88 -13.67 0.14 2.65
CA GLU A 88 -15.07 0.04 3.09
C GLU A 88 -15.79 1.40 2.96
N GLU A 89 -17.12 1.38 2.88
CA GLU A 89 -17.93 2.59 2.84
C GLU A 89 -17.66 3.48 4.06
N GLY A 90 -17.32 4.76 3.83
CA GLY A 90 -16.97 5.71 4.88
C GLY A 90 -15.50 5.69 5.32
N TYR A 91 -14.66 4.87 4.69
CA TYR A 91 -13.21 4.84 4.90
C TYR A 91 -12.45 5.23 3.62
N PHE A 92 -11.25 5.79 3.81
CA PHE A 92 -10.49 6.47 2.75
C PHE A 92 -8.98 6.31 2.96
N ARG A 93 -8.21 6.59 1.90
CA ARG A 93 -6.76 6.79 1.94
C ARG A 93 -6.41 8.18 1.43
N ALA A 94 -5.44 8.83 2.06
CA ALA A 94 -4.87 10.06 1.54
C ALA A 94 -3.94 9.77 0.35
N PRO A 95 -3.68 10.75 -0.54
CA PRO A 95 -2.84 10.54 -1.74
C PRO A 95 -1.41 10.08 -1.45
N GLN A 96 -0.88 10.42 -0.28
CA GLN A 96 0.46 10.03 0.17
C GLN A 96 0.49 8.71 0.96
N ASP A 97 -0.67 8.13 1.27
CA ASP A 97 -0.74 6.90 2.05
C ASP A 97 -0.36 5.70 1.18
N LEU A 98 0.37 4.75 1.76
CA LEU A 98 0.72 3.51 1.07
C LEU A 98 -0.51 2.61 0.96
N LEU A 99 -0.57 1.77 -0.08
CA LEU A 99 -1.67 0.81 -0.26
C LEU A 99 -1.72 -0.27 0.83
N SER A 100 -0.58 -0.54 1.49
CA SER A 100 -0.49 -1.41 2.67
C SER A 100 -0.99 -0.75 3.96
N MET A 101 -1.24 0.56 3.97
CA MET A 101 -1.84 1.21 5.12
C MET A 101 -3.36 0.93 5.17
N PRO A 102 -3.93 0.76 6.38
CA PRO A 102 -5.38 0.66 6.57
C PRO A 102 -6.11 1.86 5.98
N CYS A 103 -7.36 1.62 5.56
CA CYS A 103 -8.23 2.75 5.30
C CYS A 103 -8.62 3.41 6.62
N THR A 104 -8.71 4.73 6.60
CA THR A 104 -8.97 5.57 7.78
C THR A 104 -10.20 6.42 7.54
N ARG A 105 -10.71 7.08 8.57
CA ARG A 105 -11.89 7.94 8.44
C ARG A 105 -11.64 9.31 9.08
N PRO A 106 -12.45 10.34 8.75
CA PRO A 106 -12.38 11.61 9.47
C PRO A 106 -12.56 11.41 10.99
N PRO A 107 -11.82 12.14 11.82
CA PRO A 107 -11.92 12.03 13.27
C PRO A 107 -13.27 12.54 13.78
N SER A 108 -13.62 12.15 15.01
CA SER A 108 -14.75 12.75 15.72
C SER A 108 -14.47 14.21 16.11
N ALA A 109 -15.48 14.93 16.58
CA ALA A 109 -15.29 16.26 17.13
C ALA A 109 -14.33 16.24 18.35
N PRO A 110 -13.63 17.34 18.65
CA PRO A 110 -12.88 17.51 19.90
C PRO A 110 -13.81 17.22 21.10
N HIS A 111 -13.36 16.36 22.02
CA HIS A 111 -14.29 15.77 23.01
C HIS A 111 -14.78 16.78 24.05
N TYR A 112 -13.88 17.58 24.63
CA TYR A 112 -14.23 18.64 25.56
C TYR A 112 -13.73 19.97 25.03
N LEU A 113 -14.63 20.94 24.85
CA LEU A 113 -14.31 22.31 24.45
C LEU A 113 -14.81 23.27 25.54
N THR A 114 -13.92 24.14 26.01
CA THR A 114 -14.26 25.22 26.94
C THR A 114 -13.81 26.56 26.38
N ALA A 115 -14.67 27.56 26.47
CA ALA A 115 -14.37 28.95 26.15
C ALA A 115 -14.49 29.79 27.44
N VAL A 116 -13.38 30.35 27.90
CA VAL A 116 -13.33 31.12 29.15
C VAL A 116 -13.05 32.58 28.82
N GLY A 117 -13.96 33.47 29.21
CA GLY A 117 -13.77 34.92 29.09
C GLY A 117 -12.77 35.41 30.13
N MET A 118 -11.63 35.93 29.69
CA MET A 118 -10.57 36.52 30.51
C MET A 118 -10.51 38.04 30.29
N GLY A 119 -11.56 38.75 30.68
CA GLY A 119 -11.70 40.19 30.45
C GLY A 119 -11.96 40.51 28.97
N ALA A 120 -10.96 41.08 28.28
CA ALA A 120 -11.06 41.43 26.86
C ALA A 120 -10.61 40.30 25.91
N LYS A 121 -10.20 39.14 26.45
CA LYS A 121 -9.76 37.96 25.68
C LYS A 121 -10.68 36.79 25.95
N VAL A 122 -10.76 35.87 25.00
CA VAL A 122 -11.37 34.55 25.18
C VAL A 122 -10.27 33.51 25.09
N GLU A 123 -10.16 32.64 26.09
CA GLU A 123 -9.28 31.47 26.07
C GLU A 123 -10.09 30.24 25.65
N LEU A 124 -9.67 29.59 24.57
CA LEU A 124 -10.24 28.33 24.11
C LEU A 124 -9.32 27.18 24.56
N ARG A 125 -9.89 26.18 25.22
CA ARG A 125 -9.20 24.94 25.59
C ARG A 125 -10.02 23.77 25.13
N TRP A 126 -9.38 22.81 24.48
CA TRP A 126 -10.03 21.56 24.10
C TRP A 126 -9.15 20.33 24.31
N THR A 127 -9.77 19.16 24.33
CA THR A 127 -9.08 17.86 24.32
C THR A 127 -9.17 17.20 22.95
N PRO A 128 -8.28 16.24 22.63
CA PRO A 128 -8.37 15.48 21.40
C PRO A 128 -9.73 14.78 21.19
N PRO A 129 -10.06 14.43 19.93
CA PRO A 129 -11.20 13.58 19.61
C PRO A 129 -11.20 12.28 20.40
N GLN A 130 -12.38 11.74 20.67
CA GLN A 130 -12.50 10.39 21.23
C GLN A 130 -12.09 9.31 20.22
N ASP A 131 -12.37 9.57 18.94
CA ASP A 131 -11.95 8.74 17.83
C ASP A 131 -11.12 9.58 16.85
N SER A 132 -9.86 9.19 16.66
CA SER A 132 -8.97 9.83 15.69
C SER A 132 -9.21 9.39 14.25
N GLY A 133 -10.05 8.38 14.04
CA GLY A 133 -10.27 7.75 12.74
C GLY A 133 -9.10 6.87 12.29
N GLY A 134 -8.23 6.46 13.22
CA GLY A 134 -7.06 5.63 12.95
C GLY A 134 -5.82 6.40 12.48
N ARG A 135 -5.78 7.71 12.77
CA ARG A 135 -4.77 8.65 12.27
C ARG A 135 -4.15 9.44 13.41
N ASP A 136 -2.88 9.80 13.27
CA ASP A 136 -2.14 10.58 14.27
C ASP A 136 -1.72 11.97 13.77
N ASP A 137 -2.06 12.31 12.52
CA ASP A 137 -1.73 13.57 11.84
C ASP A 137 -2.84 14.63 11.96
N LEU A 138 -3.52 14.64 13.12
CA LEU A 138 -4.64 15.53 13.41
C LEU A 138 -4.21 17.01 13.48
N THR A 139 -5.01 17.88 12.87
CA THR A 139 -4.87 19.33 12.98
C THR A 139 -6.22 19.97 13.31
N TYR A 140 -6.20 21.17 13.89
CA TYR A 140 -7.42 21.89 14.31
C TYR A 140 -7.51 23.23 13.59
N SER A 141 -8.71 23.57 13.11
CA SER A 141 -9.05 24.88 12.58
C SER A 141 -10.11 25.53 13.48
N VAL A 142 -10.03 26.86 13.65
CA VAL A 142 -10.93 27.63 14.53
C VAL A 142 -11.62 28.71 13.70
N THR A 143 -12.95 28.76 13.78
CA THR A 143 -13.80 29.77 13.12
C THR A 143 -14.60 30.56 14.17
N CYS A 144 -15.08 31.75 13.80
CA CYS A 144 -15.84 32.65 14.67
C CYS A 144 -17.01 33.26 13.90
N GLU A 145 -18.18 33.32 14.52
CA GLU A 145 -19.40 33.91 13.96
C GLU A 145 -19.98 34.95 14.91
N GLN A 146 -20.59 36.00 14.35
CA GLN A 146 -21.28 37.05 15.10
C GLN A 146 -22.78 36.94 14.86
N CYS A 147 -23.54 36.60 15.91
CA CYS A 147 -25.00 36.55 15.88
C CYS A 147 -25.60 37.88 16.35
N TRP A 148 -26.66 38.35 15.69
CA TRP A 148 -27.34 39.62 15.94
C TRP A 148 -28.73 39.39 16.50
#